data_AF-A0A0A2BZF1-F1
#
_entry.id   AF-A0A0A2BZF1-F1
#
_cell.length_a   1.000
_cell.length_b   1.000
_cell.length_c   1.000
_cell.angle_alpha   90.00
_cell.angle_beta   90.00
_cell.angle_gamma   90.00
#
_symmetry.space_group_name_H-M   'P 1'
#
loop_
_entity.id
_entity.type
_entity.pdbx_description
1 polymer ?
#
loop_
_entity_poly.entity_id
_entity_poly.type
_entity_poly.pdbx_seq_one_letter_code
_entity_poly.pdbx_strand_id
1 'polypeptide(L)'
;MSFITTKKYLKGLFYLSLLFSYLFFSNVPKTTPHLKAESLKKDLIKSIASECFTSLNRDICSESLVEIEELQLFAGSQANYSCQTRLLGMEAKLIMTIFNMPKGKFNIKELEDIKAHCGFLY
;
A
#
# COMPACT_ATOMS: atom_id res chain seq x y z
N MET A 1 -40.50 44.71 -14.44
CA MET A 1 -39.43 44.55 -13.43
C MET A 1 -39.21 43.05 -13.22
N SER A 2 -38.42 42.44 -14.09
CA SER A 2 -38.29 40.97 -14.22
C SER A 2 -37.00 40.52 -13.55
N PHE A 3 -37.05 40.13 -12.26
CA PHE A 3 -35.82 39.83 -11.49
C PHE A 3 -35.90 38.61 -10.55
N ILE A 4 -36.89 37.72 -10.74
CA ILE A 4 -37.12 36.58 -9.80
C ILE A 4 -36.80 35.21 -10.44
N THR A 5 -36.72 35.10 -11.76
CA THR A 5 -36.62 33.80 -12.46
C THR A 5 -35.20 33.26 -12.68
N THR A 6 -34.13 34.00 -12.35
CA THR A 6 -32.74 33.57 -12.61
C THR A 6 -32.10 32.75 -11.49
N LYS A 7 -32.61 32.81 -10.25
CA LYS A 7 -31.98 32.17 -9.08
C LYS A 7 -32.19 30.64 -9.00
N LYS A 8 -33.26 30.12 -9.61
CA LYS A 8 -33.58 28.67 -9.59
C LYS A 8 -32.73 27.85 -10.55
N TYR A 9 -32.39 28.42 -11.71
CA TYR A 9 -31.60 27.71 -12.75
C TYR A 9 -30.13 27.52 -12.36
N LEU A 10 -29.55 28.44 -11.58
CA LEU A 10 -28.14 28.38 -11.21
C LEU A 10 -27.82 27.23 -10.23
N LYS A 11 -28.76 26.86 -9.35
CA LYS A 11 -28.59 25.75 -8.39
C LYS A 11 -28.66 24.37 -9.06
N GLY A 12 -29.50 24.22 -10.09
CA GLY A 12 -29.60 22.98 -10.86
C GLY A 12 -28.32 22.70 -11.65
N LEU A 13 -27.70 23.74 -12.22
CA LEU A 13 -26.45 23.63 -12.96
C LEU A 13 -25.28 23.19 -12.06
N PHE A 14 -25.24 23.67 -10.81
CA PHE A 14 -24.21 23.30 -9.84
C PHE A 14 -24.33 21.83 -9.40
N TYR A 15 -25.56 21.35 -9.16
CA TYR A 15 -25.82 19.95 -8.78
C TYR A 15 -25.51 18.96 -9.92
N LEU A 16 -25.77 19.36 -11.18
CA LEU A 16 -25.42 18.55 -12.34
C LEU A 16 -23.90 18.41 -12.50
N SER A 17 -23.13 19.47 -12.21
CA SER A 17 -21.66 19.42 -12.27
C SER A 17 -21.06 18.48 -11.23
N LEU A 18 -21.62 18.45 -10.01
CA LEU A 18 -21.19 17.56 -8.93
C LEU A 18 -21.46 16.09 -9.25
N LEU A 19 -22.62 15.78 -9.85
CA LEU A 19 -22.95 14.44 -10.33
C LEU A 19 -22.02 13.99 -11.46
N PHE A 20 -21.65 14.89 -12.36
CA PHE A 20 -20.75 14.58 -13.46
C PHE A 20 -19.32 14.27 -12.98
N SER A 21 -18.83 15.03 -11.99
CA SER A 21 -17.53 14.72 -11.34
C SER A 21 -17.55 13.37 -10.62
N TYR A 22 -18.64 13.01 -9.94
CA TYR A 22 -18.73 11.74 -9.22
C TYR A 22 -18.67 10.52 -10.15
N LEU A 23 -19.35 10.59 -11.30
CA LEU A 23 -19.36 9.51 -12.28
C LEU A 23 -18.02 9.36 -13.03
N PHE A 24 -17.27 10.46 -13.20
CA PHE A 24 -15.97 10.43 -13.89
C PHE A 24 -14.87 9.78 -13.04
N PHE A 25 -14.87 9.97 -11.71
CA PHE A 25 -13.90 9.34 -10.81
C PHE A 25 -14.20 7.85 -10.50
N SER A 26 -15.39 7.36 -10.83
CA SER A 26 -15.78 5.97 -10.53
C SER A 26 -15.32 4.96 -11.59
N ASN A 27 -14.78 5.41 -12.73
CA ASN A 27 -14.35 4.57 -13.84
C ASN A 27 -12.84 4.64 -14.09
N VAL A 28 -12.03 4.55 -13.03
CA VAL A 28 -10.60 4.24 -13.20
C VAL A 28 -10.48 2.72 -13.35
N PRO A 29 -10.06 2.19 -14.52
CA PRO A 29 -9.85 0.77 -14.70
C PRO A 29 -8.72 0.32 -13.76
N LYS A 30 -9.04 -0.55 -12.79
CA LYS A 30 -8.06 -1.28 -11.99
C LYS A 30 -7.36 -2.29 -12.90
N THR A 31 -6.30 -1.87 -13.58
CA THR A 31 -5.39 -2.78 -14.26
C THR A 31 -4.53 -3.49 -13.23
N THR A 32 -5.00 -4.63 -12.71
CA THR A 32 -4.20 -5.55 -11.91
C THR A 32 -3.57 -6.61 -12.83
N PRO A 33 -2.23 -6.71 -12.92
CA PRO A 33 -1.58 -7.87 -13.52
C PRO A 33 -1.59 -9.01 -12.48
N HIS A 34 -2.74 -9.65 -12.29
CA HIS A 34 -3.00 -10.56 -11.16
C HIS A 34 -2.45 -11.99 -11.34
N LEU A 35 -1.96 -12.37 -12.53
CA LEU A 35 -1.74 -13.80 -12.86
C LEU A 35 -0.31 -14.35 -12.73
N LYS A 36 0.73 -13.54 -12.49
CA LYS A 36 2.11 -14.07 -12.32
C LYS A 36 2.60 -14.06 -10.87
N ALA A 37 1.77 -13.56 -9.97
CA ALA A 37 2.17 -13.20 -8.62
C ALA A 37 1.86 -14.31 -7.59
N GLU A 38 1.24 -15.42 -7.98
CA GLU A 38 0.63 -16.37 -7.03
C GLU A 38 1.63 -17.39 -6.45
N SER A 39 2.67 -17.79 -7.19
CA SER A 39 3.65 -18.80 -6.75
C SER A 39 4.97 -18.24 -6.20
N LEU A 40 5.21 -16.93 -6.31
CA LEU A 40 6.46 -16.26 -5.93
C LEU A 40 6.44 -15.65 -4.51
N LYS A 41 5.26 -15.53 -3.90
CA LYS A 41 5.01 -14.51 -2.86
C LYS A 41 5.34 -14.94 -1.42
N LYS A 42 5.28 -16.24 -1.06
CA LYS A 42 5.54 -16.70 0.34
C LYS A 42 7.01 -16.56 0.74
N ASP A 43 7.91 -16.57 -0.25
CA ASP A 43 9.33 -16.32 -0.07
C ASP A 43 9.73 -14.89 -0.43
N LEU A 44 8.80 -14.08 -0.93
CA LEU A 44 9.06 -12.69 -1.31
C LEU A 44 9.39 -11.83 -0.09
N ILE A 45 8.56 -11.84 0.96
CA ILE A 45 8.85 -11.08 2.20
C ILE A 45 10.17 -11.55 2.84
N LYS A 46 10.49 -12.85 2.71
CA LYS A 46 11.77 -13.41 3.19
C LYS A 46 12.94 -12.90 2.36
N SER A 47 12.80 -12.89 1.03
CA SER A 47 13.81 -12.44 0.09
C SER A 47 14.06 -10.95 0.24
N ILE A 48 12.99 -10.15 0.19
CA ILE A 48 12.98 -8.69 0.35
C ILE A 48 13.72 -8.28 1.63
N ALA A 49 13.31 -8.85 2.77
CA ALA A 49 13.91 -8.49 4.04
C ALA A 49 15.36 -9.00 4.14
N SER A 50 15.59 -10.28 3.82
CA SER A 50 16.91 -10.90 3.98
C SER A 50 18.00 -10.18 3.19
N GLU A 51 17.69 -9.70 1.99
CA GLU A 51 18.70 -9.08 1.13
C GLU A 51 19.17 -7.73 1.69
N CYS A 52 18.24 -6.88 2.15
CA CYS A 52 18.58 -5.64 2.84
C CYS A 52 19.38 -5.89 4.13
N PHE A 53 18.88 -6.76 5.01
CA PHE A 53 19.51 -6.98 6.33
C PHE A 53 20.86 -7.71 6.25
N THR A 54 21.12 -8.43 5.16
CA THR A 54 22.41 -9.11 4.93
C THR A 54 23.43 -8.21 4.22
N SER A 55 23.00 -7.50 3.18
CA SER A 55 23.89 -6.65 2.39
C SER A 55 24.20 -5.31 3.07
N LEU A 56 23.28 -4.81 3.89
CA LEU A 56 23.26 -3.44 4.42
C LEU A 56 23.42 -2.37 3.32
N ASN A 57 23.12 -2.76 2.08
CA ASN A 57 23.20 -1.86 0.94
C ASN A 57 21.95 -0.98 0.93
N ARG A 58 22.18 0.34 0.94
CA ARG A 58 21.11 1.34 0.98
C ARG A 58 20.14 1.22 -0.20
N ASP A 59 20.64 0.95 -1.39
CA ASP A 59 19.82 0.88 -2.60
C ASP A 59 18.90 -0.34 -2.55
N ILE A 60 19.46 -1.49 -2.18
CA ILE A 60 18.72 -2.74 -1.95
C ILE A 60 17.65 -2.52 -0.87
N CYS A 61 18.01 -1.93 0.27
CA CYS A 61 17.06 -1.65 1.33
C CYS A 61 15.95 -0.67 0.93
N SER A 62 16.23 0.26 0.02
CA SER A 62 15.24 1.22 -0.48
C SER A 62 14.26 0.55 -1.44
N GLU A 63 14.74 -0.34 -2.30
CA GLU A 63 13.89 -1.19 -3.14
C GLU A 63 13.02 -2.10 -2.29
N SER A 64 13.62 -2.77 -1.29
CA SER A 64 12.88 -3.57 -0.32
C SER A 64 11.78 -2.79 0.42
N LEU A 65 12.03 -1.51 0.73
CA LEU A 65 11.06 -0.66 1.42
C LEU A 65 9.82 -0.41 0.57
N VAL A 66 10.00 -0.13 -0.72
CA VAL A 66 8.91 0.08 -1.67
C VAL A 66 8.04 -1.18 -1.79
N GLU A 67 8.67 -2.35 -1.93
CA GLU A 67 7.91 -3.61 -2.05
C GLU A 67 7.09 -3.93 -0.78
N ILE A 68 7.62 -3.66 0.41
CA ILE A 68 6.88 -3.85 1.66
C ILE A 68 5.74 -2.83 1.79
N GLU A 69 5.94 -1.58 1.38
CA GLU A 69 4.90 -0.54 1.38
C GLU A 69 3.72 -0.93 0.48
N GLU A 70 3.99 -1.47 -0.72
CA GLU A 70 2.93 -1.98 -1.61
C GLU A 70 2.12 -3.10 -0.96
N LEU A 71 2.79 -4.04 -0.28
CA LEU A 71 2.13 -5.12 0.45
C LEU A 71 1.31 -4.57 1.65
N GLN A 72 1.82 -3.54 2.32
CA GLN A 72 1.16 -2.88 3.46
C GLN A 72 -0.13 -2.23 3.00
N LEU A 73 -0.09 -1.49 1.89
CA LEU A 73 -1.24 -0.83 1.31
C LEU A 73 -2.26 -1.86 0.82
N PHE A 74 -1.80 -2.94 0.20
CA PHE A 74 -2.67 -4.04 -0.21
C PHE A 74 -3.35 -4.70 1.00
N ALA A 75 -2.61 -5.01 2.06
CA ALA A 75 -3.16 -5.55 3.30
C ALA A 75 -4.23 -4.62 3.91
N GLY A 76 -3.97 -3.31 3.92
CA GLY A 76 -4.93 -2.29 4.35
C GLY A 76 -6.20 -2.25 3.48
N SER A 77 -6.05 -2.39 2.16
CA SER A 77 -7.18 -2.42 1.22
C SER A 77 -8.11 -3.62 1.44
N GLN A 78 -7.56 -4.71 1.98
CA GLN A 78 -8.29 -5.93 2.34
C GLN A 78 -8.76 -5.93 3.81
N ALA A 79 -8.62 -4.80 4.52
CA ALA A 79 -8.88 -4.67 5.96
C ALA A 79 -8.12 -5.69 6.84
N ASN A 80 -7.00 -6.23 6.36
CA ASN A 80 -6.11 -7.10 7.13
C ASN A 80 -5.12 -6.25 7.93
N TYR A 81 -5.64 -5.52 8.92
CA TYR A 81 -4.86 -4.63 9.79
C TYR A 81 -3.77 -5.37 10.58
N SER A 82 -3.99 -6.66 10.85
CA SER A 82 -3.04 -7.53 11.53
C SER A 82 -1.77 -7.72 10.70
N CYS A 83 -1.91 -7.98 9.40
CA CYS A 83 -0.80 -8.02 8.46
C CYS A 83 -0.21 -6.62 8.23
N GLN A 84 -1.06 -5.62 7.97
CA GLN A 84 -0.64 -4.25 7.69
C GLN A 84 0.28 -3.70 8.80
N THR A 85 -0.08 -3.88 10.07
CA THR A 85 0.69 -3.38 11.20
C THR A 85 2.07 -4.03 11.31
N ARG A 86 2.19 -5.31 10.92
CA ARG A 86 3.47 -6.03 10.93
C ARG A 86 4.36 -5.58 9.77
N LEU A 87 3.78 -5.33 8.61
CA LEU A 87 4.48 -4.75 7.47
C LEU A 87 5.00 -3.33 7.79
N LEU A 88 4.21 -2.49 8.48
CA LEU A 88 4.69 -1.20 9.01
C LEU A 88 5.88 -1.37 9.97
N GLY A 89 5.87 -2.38 10.83
CA GLY A 89 7.00 -2.72 11.69
C GLY A 89 8.27 -3.09 10.90
N MET A 90 8.10 -3.81 9.79
CA MET A 90 9.17 -4.16 8.86
C MET A 90 9.72 -2.94 8.11
N GLU A 91 8.85 -2.05 7.60
CA GLU A 91 9.26 -0.78 6.97
C GLU A 91 10.13 0.06 7.90
N ALA A 92 9.71 0.22 9.15
CA ALA A 92 10.48 0.95 10.16
C ALA A 92 11.88 0.34 10.33
N LYS A 93 12.01 -0.98 10.31
CA LYS A 93 13.32 -1.65 10.40
C LYS A 93 14.18 -1.45 9.17
N LEU A 94 13.60 -1.51 7.97
CA LEU A 94 14.30 -1.22 6.72
C LEU A 94 14.84 0.21 6.72
N ILE A 95 14.01 1.18 7.12
CA ILE A 95 14.40 2.58 7.32
C ILE A 95 15.54 2.68 8.33
N MET A 96 15.44 1.98 9.46
CA MET A 96 16.52 1.96 10.44
C MET A 96 17.82 1.38 9.87
N THR A 97 17.76 0.35 9.04
CA THR A 97 18.95 -0.19 8.34
C THR A 97 19.53 0.81 7.36
N ILE A 98 18.69 1.46 6.54
CA ILE A 98 19.09 2.52 5.60
C ILE A 98 19.89 3.63 6.30
N PHE A 99 19.51 3.98 7.52
CA PHE A 99 20.16 5.01 8.33
C PHE A 99 21.21 4.47 9.32
N ASN A 100 21.60 3.20 9.21
CA ASN A 100 22.56 2.54 10.12
C ASN A 100 22.21 2.67 11.61
N MET A 101 20.92 2.64 11.94
CA MET A 101 20.42 2.74 13.31
C MET A 101 20.41 1.39 14.05
N PRO A 102 20.68 1.36 15.37
CA PRO A 102 20.98 0.14 16.12
C PRO A 102 19.83 -0.89 16.26
N LYS A 103 18.57 -0.55 15.94
CA LYS A 103 17.45 -1.52 15.97
C LYS A 103 17.09 -2.11 14.60
N GLY A 104 17.87 -1.83 13.54
CA GLY A 104 17.66 -2.36 12.19
C GLY A 104 17.97 -3.86 12.02
N LYS A 105 17.88 -4.68 13.08
CA LYS A 105 18.11 -6.13 12.96
C LYS A 105 16.80 -6.87 12.75
N PHE A 106 16.78 -7.67 11.70
CA PHE A 106 15.69 -8.58 11.39
C PHE A 106 15.92 -9.95 12.02
N ASN A 107 14.83 -10.58 12.44
CA ASN A 107 14.86 -11.92 13.02
C ASN A 107 13.94 -12.84 12.21
N ILE A 108 14.37 -14.07 11.99
CA ILE A 108 13.58 -15.13 11.38
C ILE A 108 12.21 -15.30 12.07
N LYS A 109 12.13 -15.12 13.40
CA LYS A 109 10.84 -15.19 14.12
C LYS A 109 9.85 -14.11 13.71
N GLU A 110 10.34 -12.91 13.38
CA GLU A 110 9.51 -11.80 12.92
C GLU A 110 8.98 -12.06 11.51
N LEU A 111 9.80 -12.69 10.67
CA LEU A 111 9.35 -13.18 9.37
C LEU A 111 8.24 -14.22 9.50
N GLU A 112 8.41 -15.18 10.41
CA GLU A 112 7.40 -16.21 10.66
C GLU A 112 6.09 -15.60 11.16
N ASP A 113 6.16 -14.61 12.04
CA ASP A 113 4.99 -13.86 12.51
C ASP A 113 4.30 -13.10 11.37
N ILE A 114 5.06 -12.41 10.51
CA ILE A 114 4.49 -11.76 9.32
C ILE A 114 3.82 -12.79 8.41
N LYS A 115 4.49 -13.92 8.13
CA LYS A 115 3.92 -14.99 7.28
C LYS A 115 2.62 -15.56 7.85
N ALA A 116 2.52 -15.71 9.17
CA ALA A 116 1.32 -16.23 9.83
C ALA A 116 0.10 -15.30 9.68
N HIS A 117 0.33 -13.98 9.67
CA HIS A 117 -0.75 -12.99 9.66
C HIS A 117 -1.05 -12.42 8.27
N CYS A 118 -0.08 -12.52 7.36
CA CYS A 118 -0.19 -12.13 5.96
C CYS A 118 -0.53 -13.31 5.03
N GLY A 119 -0.95 -14.45 5.58
CA GLY A 119 -1.29 -15.66 4.81
C GLY A 119 -2.39 -15.48 3.77
N PHE A 120 -3.18 -14.40 3.87
CA PHE A 120 -4.26 -14.02 2.94
C PHE A 120 -3.87 -12.93 1.92
N LEU A 121 -2.60 -12.50 1.83
CA LEU A 121 -2.14 -11.69 0.68
C LEU A 121 -2.09 -12.50 -0.65
N TYR A 122 -2.93 -13.54 -0.70
CA TYR A 122 -3.02 -14.65 -1.64
C TYR A 122 -4.49 -15.03 -1.71
#